data_AF-A0A1J3DNV6-F1
#
_entry.id   AF-A0A1J3DNV6-F1
#
_cell.length_a   1.000
_cell.length_b   1.000
_cell.length_c   1.000
_cell.angle_alpha   90.00
_cell.angle_beta   90.00
_cell.angle_gamma   90.00
#
_symmetry.space_group_name_H-M   'P 1'
#
loop_
_entity.id
_entity.type
_entity.pdbx_description
1 polymer ?
#
loop_
_entity_poly.entity_id
_entity_poly.type
_entity_poly.pdbx_seq_one_letter_code
_entity_poly.pdbx_strand_id
1 'polypeptide(L)'
;DAASREGVVEKIKDASENWGFFQVINHGVPLSVLEDIKDAVVRFHEQDLEVKKSYFTRETTKKFVYNSNFDLYSPSCVNWRDTFACFMAPGPPRPEELPMACRDAMIEYS
;
A
#
# COMPACT_ATOMS: atom_id res chain seq x y z
N ASP A 1 -23.31 19.39 -13.01
CA ASP A 1 -22.60 20.23 -12.03
C ASP A 1 -21.26 19.63 -11.65
N ALA A 2 -20.18 20.21 -12.16
CA ALA A 2 -18.87 20.01 -11.56
C ALA A 2 -18.83 20.82 -10.27
N ALA A 3 -18.54 20.17 -9.14
CA ALA A 3 -18.32 20.89 -7.89
C ALA A 3 -17.16 21.89 -8.06
N SER A 4 -17.33 23.14 -7.63
CA SER A 4 -16.22 24.08 -7.58
C SER A 4 -15.12 23.55 -6.65
N ARG A 5 -13.88 23.94 -6.91
CA ARG A 5 -12.74 23.56 -6.05
C ARG A 5 -13.01 23.94 -4.60
N GLU A 6 -13.58 25.12 -4.37
CA GLU A 6 -13.95 25.62 -3.05
C GLU A 6 -14.96 24.70 -2.35
N GLY A 7 -16.00 24.26 -3.08
CA GLY A 7 -16.99 23.33 -2.54
C GLY A 7 -16.43 21.93 -2.25
N VAL A 8 -15.46 21.46 -3.04
CA VAL A 8 -14.75 20.19 -2.74
C VAL A 8 -13.89 20.34 -1.49
N VAL A 9 -13.17 21.45 -1.35
CA VAL A 9 -12.34 21.72 -0.15
C VAL A 9 -13.20 21.79 1.11
N GLU A 10 -14.35 22.45 1.05
CA GLU A 10 -15.28 22.52 2.18
C GLU A 10 -15.80 21.14 2.58
N LYS A 11 -16.20 20.30 1.62
CA LYS A 11 -16.63 18.92 1.88
C LYS A 11 -15.52 18.05 2.48
N ILE A 12 -14.29 18.18 2.00
CA ILE A 12 -13.14 17.45 2.57
C ILE A 12 -12.90 17.89 4.02
N LYS A 13 -12.97 19.19 4.29
CA LYS A 13 -12.78 19.74 5.64
C LYS A 13 -13.85 19.21 6.60
N ASP A 14 -15.12 19.31 6.21
CA ASP A 14 -16.26 18.81 6.99
C ASP A 14 -16.12 17.30 7.26
N ALA A 15 -15.82 16.50 6.24
CA ALA A 15 -15.64 15.06 6.39
C ALA A 15 -14.46 14.70 7.30
N SER A 16 -13.36 15.44 7.21
CA SER A 16 -12.18 15.23 8.06
C SER A 16 -12.47 15.58 9.52
N GLU A 17 -13.20 16.67 9.78
CA GLU A 17 -13.52 17.12 11.15
C GLU A 17 -14.57 16.24 11.82
N ASN A 18 -15.60 15.82 11.09
CA ASN A 18 -16.76 15.14 11.66
C ASN A 18 -16.70 13.61 11.57
N TRP A 19 -15.95 13.04 10.62
CA TRP A 19 -15.91 11.59 10.36
C TRP A 19 -14.52 10.98 10.42
N GLY A 20 -13.47 11.74 10.09
CA GLY A 20 -12.09 11.22 10.01
C GLY A 20 -11.83 10.29 8.82
N PHE A 21 -12.79 10.13 7.90
CA PHE A 21 -12.65 9.33 6.68
C PHE A 21 -13.63 9.80 5.59
N PHE A 22 -13.25 9.66 4.33
CA PHE A 22 -14.11 9.94 3.17
C PHE A 22 -13.65 9.14 1.95
N GLN A 23 -14.53 9.00 0.96
CA GLN A 23 -14.20 8.41 -0.33
C GLN A 23 -14.04 9.51 -1.38
N VAL A 24 -13.04 9.36 -2.25
CA VAL A 24 -12.86 10.23 -3.41
C VAL A 24 -13.19 9.43 -4.66
N ILE A 25 -14.07 9.96 -5.49
CA ILE A 25 -14.36 9.45 -6.83
C ILE A 25 -13.86 10.46 -7.86
N ASN A 26 -13.60 10.02 -9.09
CA ASN A 26 -13.05 10.87 -10.16
C ASN A 26 -11.73 11.55 -9.74
N HIS A 27 -10.88 10.86 -8.98
CA HIS A 27 -9.60 11.36 -8.45
C HIS A 27 -8.49 11.53 -9.51
N GLY A 28 -8.74 11.17 -10.78
CA GLY A 28 -7.78 11.34 -11.88
C GLY A 28 -6.77 10.20 -12.06
N VAL A 29 -6.51 9.39 -11.02
CA VAL A 29 -5.74 8.14 -11.18
C VAL A 29 -6.46 7.19 -12.15
N PRO A 30 -5.80 6.70 -13.22
CA PRO A 30 -6.41 5.78 -14.18
C PRO A 30 -6.87 4.48 -13.52
N LEU A 31 -8.01 3.94 -13.99
CA LEU A 31 -8.55 2.70 -13.45
C LEU A 31 -7.60 1.50 -13.64
N SER A 32 -6.88 1.46 -14.77
CA SER A 32 -5.88 0.42 -15.03
C SER A 32 -4.79 0.37 -13.97
N VAL A 33 -4.30 1.52 -13.50
CA VAL A 33 -3.28 1.58 -12.43
C VAL A 33 -3.84 0.99 -11.13
N LEU A 34 -5.12 1.23 -10.83
CA LEU A 34 -5.79 0.67 -9.65
C LEU A 34 -6.04 -0.85 -9.76
N GLU A 35 -6.28 -1.36 -10.96
CA GLU A 35 -6.44 -2.79 -11.23
C GLU A 35 -5.08 -3.50 -11.15
N ASP A 36 -4.07 -2.93 -11.81
CA ASP A 36 -2.71 -3.49 -11.87
C ASP A 36 -2.08 -3.64 -10.49
N ILE A 37 -2.27 -2.67 -9.58
CA ILE A 37 -1.74 -2.76 -8.22
C ILE A 37 -2.47 -3.81 -7.39
N LYS A 38 -3.79 -4.02 -7.58
CA LYS A 38 -4.53 -5.08 -6.90
C LYS A 38 -4.05 -6.45 -7.35
N ASP A 39 -3.91 -6.64 -8.66
CA ASP A 39 -3.41 -7.89 -9.22
C ASP A 39 -1.95 -8.14 -8.81
N ALA A 40 -1.13 -7.09 -8.72
CA ALA A 40 0.24 -7.18 -8.24
C ALA A 40 0.34 -7.66 -6.79
N VAL A 41 -0.54 -7.18 -5.91
CA VAL A 41 -0.63 -7.65 -4.53
C VAL A 41 -0.97 -9.14 -4.49
N VAL A 42 -1.98 -9.56 -5.27
CA VAL A 42 -2.35 -10.99 -5.37
C VAL A 42 -1.18 -11.82 -5.88
N ARG A 43 -0.55 -11.42 -7.00
CA ARG A 43 0.61 -12.12 -7.57
C ARG A 43 1.75 -12.31 -6.58
N PHE A 44 2.05 -11.30 -5.75
CA PHE A 44 3.07 -11.41 -4.71
C PHE A 44 2.69 -12.45 -3.65
N HIS A 45 1.45 -12.43 -3.14
CA HIS A 45 1.02 -13.34 -2.09
C HIS A 45 0.82 -14.79 -2.57
N GLU A 46 0.57 -15.00 -3.86
CA GLU A 46 0.47 -16.33 -4.49
C GLU A 46 1.84 -16.96 -4.82
N GLN A 47 2.95 -16.21 -4.70
CA GLN A 47 4.27 -16.79 -4.91
C GLN A 47 4.61 -17.88 -3.89
N ASP A 48 5.55 -18.75 -4.27
CA ASP A 48 6.12 -19.75 -3.39
C ASP A 48 6.61 -19.14 -2.07
N LEU A 49 6.42 -19.90 -0.98
CA LEU A 49 6.78 -19.48 0.37
C LEU A 49 8.26 -19.05 0.46
N GLU A 50 9.16 -19.75 -0.23
CA GLU A 50 10.59 -19.44 -0.21
C GLU A 50 10.92 -18.10 -0.86
N VAL A 51 10.17 -17.70 -1.90
CA VAL A 51 10.29 -16.37 -2.51
C VAL A 51 9.82 -15.31 -1.53
N LYS A 52 8.64 -15.49 -0.91
CA LYS A 52 8.12 -14.50 0.06
C LYS A 52 9.02 -14.36 1.29
N LYS A 53 9.60 -15.47 1.77
CA LYS A 53 10.54 -15.49 2.90
C LYS A 53 11.79 -14.64 2.65
N SER A 54 12.28 -14.52 1.42
CA SER A 54 13.45 -13.67 1.14
C SER A 54 13.19 -12.19 1.40
N TYR A 55 11.91 -11.77 1.44
CA TYR A 55 11.49 -10.41 1.78
C TYR A 55 11.08 -10.27 3.25
N PHE A 56 11.07 -11.36 4.02
CA PHE A 56 10.73 -11.30 5.44
C PHE A 56 11.84 -10.64 6.23
N THR A 57 11.50 -9.56 6.94
CA THR A 57 12.43 -8.88 7.83
C THR A 57 11.69 -8.13 8.91
N ARG A 58 12.35 -7.96 10.07
CA ARG A 58 11.91 -7.08 11.16
C ARG A 58 12.71 -5.77 11.21
N GLU A 59 13.68 -5.63 10.30
CA GLU A 59 14.46 -4.40 10.16
C GLU A 59 13.59 -3.31 9.56
N THR A 60 13.51 -2.17 10.25
CA THR A 60 12.74 -1.01 9.80
C THR A 60 13.48 -0.15 8.78
N THR A 61 14.74 -0.45 8.50
CA THR A 61 15.58 0.28 7.53
C THR A 61 15.40 -0.20 6.10
N LYS A 62 14.81 -1.39 5.89
CA LYS A 62 14.54 -1.94 4.57
C LYS A 62 13.36 -1.20 3.95
N LYS A 63 13.50 -0.83 2.68
CA LYS A 63 12.44 -0.12 1.95
C LYS A 63 11.28 -1.01 1.57
N PHE A 64 11.50 -2.30 1.31
CA PHE A 64 10.46 -3.30 1.11
C PHE A 64 10.54 -4.35 2.23
N VAL A 65 9.41 -4.63 2.87
CA VAL A 65 9.32 -5.59 3.97
C VAL A 65 8.09 -6.47 3.82
N TYR A 66 8.22 -7.76 4.11
CA TYR A 66 7.13 -8.71 4.23
C TYR A 66 7.03 -9.22 5.67
N ASN A 67 5.82 -9.34 6.20
CA ASN A 67 5.56 -9.92 7.52
C ASN A 67 4.22 -10.65 7.54
N SER A 68 4.15 -11.76 8.28
CA SER A 68 2.91 -12.50 8.52
C SER A 68 2.23 -12.10 9.84
N ASN A 69 3.01 -11.54 10.77
CA ASN A 69 2.49 -11.00 12.01
C ASN A 69 3.53 -10.09 12.68
N PHE A 70 3.18 -8.82 12.85
CA PHE A 70 4.06 -7.85 13.49
C PHE A 70 4.14 -8.04 15.01
N ASP A 71 3.03 -8.42 15.63
CA ASP A 71 2.83 -8.43 17.10
C ASP A 71 3.13 -9.78 17.76
N LEU A 72 3.78 -10.70 17.04
CA LEU A 72 3.93 -12.09 17.51
C LEU A 72 4.69 -12.24 18.84
N TYR A 73 5.41 -11.19 19.29
CA TYR A 73 6.13 -11.14 20.57
C TYR A 73 5.63 -10.02 21.50
N SER A 74 4.46 -9.44 21.21
CA SER A 74 3.75 -8.51 22.08
C SER A 74 2.74 -9.29 22.93
N PRO A 75 2.37 -8.82 24.14
CA PRO A 75 1.33 -9.46 24.97
C PRO A 75 -0.10 -9.40 24.37
N SER A 76 -0.27 -8.82 23.18
CA SER A 76 -1.55 -8.72 22.49
C SER A 76 -1.95 -9.98 21.73
N CYS A 77 -3.23 -10.05 21.34
CA CYS A 77 -3.71 -11.06 20.40
C CYS A 77 -2.98 -10.97 19.04
N VAL A 78 -2.88 -12.12 18.37
CA VAL A 78 -2.25 -12.23 17.05
C VAL A 78 -3.19 -11.71 15.95
N ASN A 79 -2.64 -10.97 14.99
CA ASN A 79 -3.38 -10.55 13.80
C ASN A 79 -3.39 -11.66 12.72
N TRP A 80 -4.57 -12.05 12.23
CA TRP A 80 -4.72 -12.97 11.10
C TRP A 80 -4.59 -12.21 9.78
N ARG A 81 -3.35 -11.86 9.40
CA ARG A 81 -3.07 -11.09 8.18
C ARG A 81 -1.59 -11.17 7.81
N ASP A 82 -1.32 -11.49 6.55
CA ASP A 82 -0.02 -11.25 5.93
C ASP A 82 0.03 -9.85 5.29
N THR A 83 1.17 -9.17 5.39
CA THR A 83 1.36 -7.81 4.91
C THR A 83 2.73 -7.66 4.28
N PHE A 84 2.80 -7.00 3.12
CA PHE A 84 4.03 -6.32 2.72
C PHE A 84 3.85 -4.80 2.79
N ALA A 85 4.95 -4.08 3.00
CA ALA A 85 4.98 -2.62 2.96
C ALA A 85 6.18 -2.15 2.14
N CYS A 86 6.01 -1.02 1.45
CA CYS A 86 7.08 -0.38 0.70
C CYS A 86 7.13 1.12 0.94
N PHE A 87 8.29 1.60 1.35
CA PHE A 87 8.54 3.02 1.60
C PHE A 87 9.09 3.68 0.34
N MET A 88 8.20 4.34 -0.41
CA MET A 88 8.53 5.03 -1.67
C MET A 88 9.10 6.45 -1.45
N ALA A 89 8.79 7.09 -0.32
CA ALA A 89 9.26 8.43 0.04
C ALA A 89 10.09 8.39 1.34
N PRO A 90 11.06 9.32 1.52
CA PRO A 90 11.47 10.38 0.60
C PRO A 90 12.42 9.89 -0.52
N GLY A 91 12.91 8.66 -0.44
CA GLY A 91 13.79 8.09 -1.45
C GLY A 91 13.34 6.69 -1.84
N PRO A 92 12.77 6.47 -3.03
CA PRO A 92 12.21 5.18 -3.42
C PRO A 92 13.29 4.08 -3.49
N PRO A 93 12.92 2.81 -3.33
CA PRO A 93 13.83 1.70 -3.61
C PRO A 93 14.23 1.71 -5.09
N ARG A 94 15.39 1.12 -5.39
CA ARG A 94 15.71 0.82 -6.78
C ARG A 94 14.76 -0.25 -7.30
N PRO A 95 14.38 -0.27 -8.59
CA PRO A 95 13.46 -1.29 -9.11
C PRO A 95 13.90 -2.72 -8.78
N GLU A 96 15.21 -3.01 -8.80
CA GLU A 96 15.77 -4.33 -8.49
C GLU A 96 15.57 -4.76 -7.03
N GLU A 97 15.31 -3.82 -6.13
CA GLU A 97 15.03 -4.09 -4.70
C GLU A 97 13.56 -4.47 -4.46
N LEU A 98 12.69 -4.28 -5.46
CA LEU A 98 11.28 -4.65 -5.41
C LEU A 98 11.05 -6.09 -5.94
N PRO A 99 10.09 -6.83 -5.38
CA PRO A 99 9.70 -8.12 -5.93
C PRO A 99 9.20 -7.99 -7.36
N MET A 100 9.68 -8.87 -8.25
CA MET A 100 9.28 -8.83 -9.66
C MET A 100 7.76 -8.94 -9.85
N ALA A 101 7.05 -9.63 -8.95
CA ALA A 101 5.60 -9.82 -9.01
C ALA A 101 4.81 -8.50 -8.95
N CYS A 102 5.35 -7.47 -8.28
CA CYS A 102 4.66 -6.21 -8.02
C CYS A 102 5.45 -4.95 -8.35
N ARG A 103 6.72 -5.05 -8.77
CA ARG A 103 7.64 -3.93 -9.05
C ARG A 103 7.01 -2.80 -9.87
N ASP A 104 6.59 -3.09 -11.09
CA ASP A 104 6.19 -2.03 -12.04
C ASP A 104 4.88 -1.36 -11.59
N ALA A 105 3.91 -2.16 -11.13
CA ALA A 105 2.65 -1.65 -10.60
C ALA A 105 2.86 -0.78 -9.35
N MET A 106 3.80 -1.14 -8.48
CA MET A 106 4.12 -0.33 -7.29
C MET A 106 4.79 1.00 -7.65
N ILE A 107 5.65 1.00 -8.67
CA ILE A 107 6.28 2.24 -9.16
C ILE A 107 5.23 3.15 -9.79
N GLU A 108 4.32 2.61 -10.60
CA GLU A 108 3.28 3.39 -11.28
C GLU A 108 2.20 3.92 -10.32
N TYR A 109 1.88 3.17 -9.24
CA TYR A 109 0.89 3.59 -8.25
C TYR A 109 1.40 4.64 -7.24
N SER A 110 2.73 4.75 -7.07
CA SER A 110 3.35 5.64 -6.06
C SER A 110 3.41 7.10 -6.48
#